data_AF-A0A968NYJ2-F1
#
_entry.id   AF-A0A968NYJ2-F1
#
_cell.length_a   1.000
_cell.length_b   1.000
_cell.length_c   1.000
_cell.angle_alpha   90.00
_cell.angle_beta   90.00
_cell.angle_gamma   90.00
#
_symmetry.space_group_name_H-M   'P 1'
#
loop_
_entity.id
_entity.type
_entity.pdbx_description
1 polymer ?
#
loop_
_entity_poly.entity_id
_entity_poly.type
_entity_poly.pdbx_seq_one_letter_code
_entity_poly.pdbx_strand_id
1 'polypeptide(L)'
;MVRIYKYESDVPLYEVYVNIRSKSGRRTQKRVRGFKTKSEAERHEAKLLREAERDLIEKEAAGETWKYVVDKFEENISTNENLKTHTRLDYVAAVRKHTEGLMNRPISSITRADAKALFAEFLAKGLSIGHQKKIKIILNRMHAFAADEGMMPEGGNPFRAVEFPKEEEKVPEILSIEEIRLLLKTRGTRTIPGIRFGRWRS
;
A
#
# COMPACT_ATOMS: atom_id res chain seq x y z
N MET A 1 -28.14 12.14 16.74
CA MET A 1 -29.59 11.90 16.81
C MET A 1 -29.91 11.07 18.04
N VAL A 2 -30.74 11.60 18.94
CA VAL A 2 -31.33 10.87 20.07
C VAL A 2 -32.62 10.18 19.62
N ARG A 3 -32.81 8.91 19.97
CA ARG A 3 -34.07 8.18 19.72
C ARG A 3 -34.36 7.15 20.81
N ILE A 4 -35.63 6.80 20.99
CA ILE A 4 -36.03 5.68 21.84
C ILE A 4 -35.70 4.39 21.09
N TYR A 5 -35.00 3.46 21.73
CA TYR A 5 -34.62 2.19 21.10
C TYR A 5 -35.25 0.95 21.76
N LYS A 6 -35.69 1.08 23.01
CA LYS A 6 -36.34 0.01 23.78
C LYS A 6 -37.24 0.63 24.86
N TYR A 7 -38.28 -0.10 25.26
CA TYR A 7 -39.01 0.14 26.51
C TYR A 7 -38.68 -0.97 27.50
N GLU A 8 -38.41 -0.61 28.75
CA GLU A 8 -38.15 -1.54 29.85
C GLU A 8 -39.12 -1.23 30.98
N SER A 9 -40.07 -2.13 31.23
CA SER A 9 -41.17 -1.92 32.20
C SER A 9 -41.90 -0.60 31.99
N ASP A 10 -42.34 -0.32 30.76
CA ASP A 10 -42.99 0.93 30.31
C ASP A 10 -42.14 2.21 30.40
N VAL A 11 -40.87 2.11 30.81
CA VAL A 11 -39.93 3.25 30.80
C VAL A 11 -39.18 3.29 29.46
N PRO A 12 -39.18 4.42 28.73
CA PRO A 12 -38.43 4.56 27.49
C PRO A 12 -36.92 4.61 27.77
N LEU A 13 -36.16 3.77 27.07
CA LEU A 13 -34.71 3.84 27.01
C LEU A 13 -34.26 4.53 25.72
N TYR A 14 -33.37 5.49 25.88
CA TYR A 14 -32.86 6.32 24.80
C TYR A 14 -31.48 5.82 24.34
N GLU A 15 -31.24 5.95 23.04
CA GLU A 15 -29.93 5.80 22.43
C GLU A 15 -29.53 7.09 21.71
N VAL A 16 -28.23 7.31 21.68
CA VAL A 16 -27.58 8.40 20.95
C VAL A 16 -26.81 7.77 19.81
N TYR A 17 -27.10 8.22 18.59
CA TYR A 17 -26.39 7.81 17.39
C TYR A 17 -25.86 9.02 16.65
N VAL A 18 -24.55 9.05 16.41
CA VAL A 18 -23.88 10.07 15.61
C VAL A 18 -23.28 9.42 14.38
N ASN A 19 -23.55 10.02 13.22
CA ASN A 19 -22.99 9.62 11.94
C ASN A 19 -22.55 10.89 11.22
N ILE A 20 -21.23 11.06 11.11
CA ILE A 20 -20.65 12.20 10.41
C ILE A 20 -19.85 11.71 9.21
N ARG A 21 -19.82 12.55 8.18
CA ARG A 21 -19.14 12.29 6.91
C ARG A 21 -18.23 13.46 6.59
N SER A 22 -17.02 13.17 6.11
CA SER A 22 -16.14 14.20 5.56
C SER A 22 -16.57 14.60 4.15
N LYS A 23 -16.02 15.72 3.67
CA LYS A 23 -16.10 16.12 2.25
C LYS A 23 -15.45 15.09 1.33
N SER A 24 -14.41 14.40 1.80
CA SER A 24 -13.74 13.28 1.10
C SER A 24 -14.53 11.96 1.14
N GLY A 25 -15.70 11.93 1.77
CA GLY A 25 -16.59 10.76 1.82
C GLY A 25 -16.28 9.74 2.94
N ARG A 26 -15.24 9.98 3.75
CA ARG A 26 -14.93 9.18 4.95
C ARG A 26 -16.04 9.32 5.99
N ARG A 27 -16.27 8.26 6.77
CA ARG A 27 -17.38 8.20 7.72
C ARG A 27 -16.90 7.76 9.11
N THR A 28 -17.45 8.39 10.14
CA THR A 28 -17.33 7.93 11.53
C THR A 28 -18.72 7.80 12.14
N GLN A 29 -18.98 6.63 12.72
CA GLN A 29 -20.25 6.28 13.35
C GLN A 29 -19.99 5.91 14.80
N LYS A 30 -20.73 6.52 15.73
CA LYS A 30 -20.70 6.18 17.15
C LYS A 30 -22.11 6.01 17.68
N ARG A 31 -22.27 5.06 18.60
CA ARG A 31 -23.56 4.74 19.20
C ARG A 31 -23.39 4.41 20.68
N VAL A 32 -24.23 5.01 21.51
CA VAL A 32 -24.32 4.70 22.94
C VAL A 32 -25.79 4.50 23.30
N ARG A 33 -26.06 3.49 24.14
CA ARG A 33 -27.41 3.06 24.54
C ARG A 33 -27.53 3.07 26.05
N GLY A 34 -28.76 3.01 26.55
CA GLY A 34 -29.06 2.79 27.96
C GLY A 34 -29.35 4.06 28.78
N PHE A 35 -29.61 5.19 28.12
CA PHE A 35 -30.00 6.40 28.81
C PHE A 35 -31.46 6.30 29.28
N LYS A 36 -31.72 6.66 30.54
CA LYS A 36 -33.07 6.57 31.13
C LYS A 36 -33.91 7.80 30.86
N THR A 37 -33.27 8.92 30.53
CA THR A 37 -33.95 10.18 30.23
C THR A 37 -33.48 10.78 28.91
N LYS A 38 -34.37 11.51 28.24
CA LYS A 38 -34.04 12.23 27.01
C LYS A 38 -32.95 13.29 27.23
N SER A 39 -33.02 14.02 28.33
CA SER A 39 -32.04 15.08 28.65
C SER A 39 -30.63 14.54 28.89
N GLU A 40 -30.51 13.38 29.53
CA GLU A 40 -29.23 12.69 29.71
C GLU A 40 -28.64 12.26 28.36
N ALA A 41 -29.48 11.73 27.47
CA ALA A 41 -29.08 11.36 26.11
C ALA A 41 -28.65 12.58 25.27
N GLU A 42 -29.34 13.72 25.37
CA GLU A 42 -28.98 14.97 24.67
C GLU A 42 -27.63 15.53 25.16
N ARG A 43 -27.35 15.49 26.47
CA ARG A 43 -26.02 15.89 26.99
C ARG A 43 -24.91 14.98 26.47
N HIS A 44 -25.17 13.69 26.39
CA HIS A 44 -24.23 12.72 25.83
C HIS A 44 -24.07 12.85 24.32
N GLU A 45 -25.09 13.31 23.59
CA GLU A 45 -25.03 13.57 22.15
C GLU A 45 -23.95 14.59 21.80
N ALA A 46 -23.89 15.72 22.52
CA ALA A 46 -22.86 16.72 22.28
C ALA A 46 -21.44 16.17 22.51
N LYS A 47 -21.25 15.34 23.55
CA LYS A 47 -19.96 14.68 23.81
C LYS A 47 -19.61 13.68 22.70
N LEU A 48 -20.55 12.82 22.33
CA LEU A 48 -20.37 11.79 21.30
C LEU A 48 -20.11 12.41 19.92
N LEU A 49 -20.72 13.56 19.64
CA LEU A 49 -20.47 14.34 18.43
C LEU A 49 -19.03 14.83 18.36
N ARG A 50 -18.54 15.52 19.40
CA ARG A 50 -17.13 15.98 19.46
C ARG A 50 -16.14 14.84 19.34
N GLU A 51 -16.43 13.70 19.98
CA GLU A 51 -15.59 12.52 19.85
C GLU A 51 -15.62 11.93 18.43
N ALA A 52 -16.77 11.94 17.74
CA ALA A 52 -16.84 11.49 16.37
C ALA A 52 -16.08 12.46 15.44
N GLU A 53 -16.23 13.77 15.64
CA GLU A 53 -15.55 14.84 14.89
C GLU A 53 -14.04 14.72 15.02
N ARG A 54 -13.53 14.54 16.25
CA ARG A 54 -12.09 14.32 16.49
C ARG A 54 -11.59 13.09 15.73
N ASP A 55 -12.26 11.96 15.84
CA ASP A 55 -11.88 10.74 15.11
C ASP A 55 -11.92 10.94 13.58
N LEU A 56 -12.83 11.79 13.07
CA LEU A 56 -12.89 12.10 11.65
C LEU A 56 -11.71 12.98 11.23
N ILE A 57 -11.36 14.00 12.01
CA ILE A 57 -10.20 14.86 11.78
C ILE A 57 -8.91 14.03 11.82
N GLU A 58 -8.77 13.13 12.80
CA GLU A 58 -7.62 12.22 12.89
C GLU A 58 -7.52 11.31 11.65
N LYS A 59 -8.65 10.79 11.17
CA LYS A 59 -8.68 10.03 9.92
C LYS A 59 -8.29 10.89 8.73
N GLU A 60 -8.74 12.13 8.63
CA GLU A 60 -8.35 13.03 7.53
C GLU A 60 -6.86 13.38 7.59
N ALA A 61 -6.35 13.70 8.78
CA ALA A 61 -4.93 13.98 9.01
C ALA A 61 -4.03 12.78 8.68
N ALA A 62 -4.52 11.55 8.86
CA ALA A 62 -3.77 10.35 8.50
C ALA A 62 -3.55 10.16 6.98
N GLY A 63 -4.20 10.95 6.13
CA GLY A 63 -4.07 10.83 4.67
C GLY A 63 -4.73 9.57 4.12
N GLU A 64 -4.48 9.29 2.84
CA GLU A 64 -5.07 8.16 2.12
C GLU A 64 -4.46 6.80 2.49
N THR A 65 -5.23 5.75 2.24
CA THR A 65 -4.71 4.38 2.42
C THR A 65 -3.64 4.07 1.39
N TRP A 66 -2.67 3.22 1.74
CA TRP A 66 -1.65 2.78 0.79
C TRP A 66 -2.26 2.15 -0.46
N LYS A 67 -3.34 1.38 -0.31
CA LYS A 67 -4.10 0.83 -1.44
C LYS A 67 -4.59 1.91 -2.40
N TYR A 68 -5.21 2.97 -1.87
CA TYR A 68 -5.67 4.08 -2.69
C TYR A 68 -4.53 4.76 -3.45
N VAL A 69 -3.39 4.95 -2.79
CA VAL A 69 -2.17 5.49 -3.43
C VAL A 69 -1.68 4.57 -4.55
N VAL A 70 -1.64 3.25 -4.34
CA VAL A 70 -1.25 2.28 -5.37
C VAL A 70 -2.19 2.34 -6.57
N ASP A 71 -3.50 2.37 -6.33
CA ASP A 71 -4.52 2.40 -7.38
C ASP A 71 -4.42 3.72 -8.18
N LYS A 72 -4.22 4.86 -7.52
CA LYS A 72 -4.01 6.14 -8.19
C LYS A 72 -2.69 6.25 -8.92
N PHE A 73 -1.64 5.63 -8.38
CA PHE A 73 -0.36 5.54 -9.08
C PHE A 73 -0.48 4.70 -10.34
N GLU A 74 -1.22 3.58 -10.30
CA GLU A 74 -1.52 2.76 -11.48
C GLU A 74 -2.29 3.56 -12.55
N GLU A 75 -3.29 4.35 -12.17
CA GLU A 75 -3.98 5.27 -13.08
C GLU A 75 -3.00 6.29 -13.70
N ASN A 76 -2.18 6.94 -12.87
CA ASN A 76 -1.24 7.96 -13.31
C ASN A 76 -0.20 7.43 -14.30
N ILE A 77 0.48 6.33 -13.99
CA ILE A 77 1.45 5.71 -14.92
C ILE A 77 0.77 5.20 -16.19
N SER A 78 -0.55 5.00 -16.16
CA SER A 78 -1.32 4.55 -17.31
C SER A 78 -1.67 5.65 -18.30
N THR A 79 -1.87 6.86 -17.79
CA THR A 79 -2.35 8.00 -18.57
C THR A 79 -1.24 9.00 -18.88
N ASN A 80 -0.33 9.24 -17.94
CA ASN A 80 0.59 10.38 -17.99
C ASN A 80 2.04 10.00 -18.28
N GLU A 81 2.41 8.71 -18.21
CA GLU A 81 3.78 8.27 -18.42
C GLU A 81 3.95 7.44 -19.69
N ASN A 82 4.92 7.82 -20.53
CA ASN A 82 5.40 7.03 -21.67
C ASN A 82 6.25 5.82 -21.24
N LEU A 83 5.79 5.07 -20.23
CA LEU A 83 6.38 3.79 -19.86
C LEU A 83 5.82 2.67 -20.73
N LYS A 84 6.66 1.69 -21.06
CA LYS A 84 6.22 0.45 -21.70
C LYS A 84 5.18 -0.24 -20.81
N THR A 85 4.11 -0.76 -21.42
CA THR A 85 3.01 -1.43 -20.72
C THR A 85 3.48 -2.55 -19.78
N HIS A 86 4.44 -3.37 -20.22
CA HIS A 86 5.00 -4.44 -19.40
C HIS A 86 5.68 -3.92 -18.13
N THR A 87 6.45 -2.83 -18.25
CA THR A 87 7.14 -2.22 -17.12
C THR A 87 6.17 -1.64 -16.10
N ARG A 88 5.06 -1.05 -16.58
CA ARG A 88 3.98 -0.56 -15.70
C ARG A 88 3.33 -1.69 -14.91
N LEU A 89 2.95 -2.77 -15.60
CA LEU A 89 2.33 -3.95 -14.99
C LEU A 89 3.27 -4.59 -13.95
N ASP A 90 4.56 -4.73 -14.28
CA ASP A 90 5.56 -5.25 -13.36
C ASP A 90 5.67 -4.41 -12.08
N TYR A 91 5.63 -3.08 -12.21
CA TYR A 91 5.74 -2.17 -11.06
C TYR A 91 4.56 -2.33 -10.12
N VAL A 92 3.34 -2.26 -10.64
CA VAL A 92 2.13 -2.37 -9.83
C VAL A 92 2.01 -3.77 -9.22
N ALA A 93 2.29 -4.82 -9.99
CA ALA A 93 2.27 -6.19 -9.49
C ALA A 93 3.29 -6.42 -8.38
N ALA A 94 4.52 -5.90 -8.53
CA ALA A 94 5.55 -6.00 -7.50
C ALA A 94 5.11 -5.28 -6.21
N VAL A 95 4.60 -4.04 -6.31
CA VAL A 95 4.13 -3.31 -5.13
C VAL A 95 2.96 -4.02 -4.47
N ARG A 96 1.94 -4.45 -5.23
CA ARG A 96 0.77 -5.15 -4.69
C ARG A 96 1.16 -6.42 -3.94
N LYS A 97 2.05 -7.23 -4.54
CA LYS A 97 2.54 -8.47 -3.95
C LYS A 97 3.36 -8.22 -2.68
N HIS A 98 4.25 -7.25 -2.71
CA HIS A 98 5.24 -7.08 -1.66
C HIS A 98 4.78 -6.18 -0.51
N THR A 99 3.80 -5.32 -0.73
CA THR A 99 3.27 -4.39 0.29
C THR A 99 1.83 -4.72 0.72
N GLU A 100 1.38 -5.96 0.52
CA GLU A 100 0.03 -6.41 0.88
C GLU A 100 -0.34 -6.08 2.33
N GLY A 101 0.58 -6.31 3.29
CA GLY A 101 0.38 -5.98 4.70
C GLY A 101 0.23 -4.48 5.00
N LEU A 102 0.58 -3.60 4.05
CA LEU A 102 0.45 -2.15 4.18
C LEU A 102 -0.82 -1.59 3.53
N MET A 103 -1.53 -2.37 2.70
CA MET A 103 -2.61 -1.88 1.83
C MET A 103 -3.71 -1.11 2.57
N ASN A 104 -4.13 -1.62 3.74
CA ASN A 104 -5.21 -1.02 4.53
C ASN A 104 -4.72 0.05 5.51
N ARG A 105 -3.41 0.29 5.57
CA ARG A 105 -2.82 1.29 6.46
C ARG A 105 -2.84 2.66 5.80
N PRO A 106 -3.10 3.75 6.54
CA PRO A 106 -2.87 5.10 6.06
C PRO A 106 -1.39 5.29 5.72
N ILE A 107 -1.09 6.00 4.63
CA ILE A 107 0.28 6.25 4.18
C ILE A 107 1.11 6.97 5.26
N SER A 108 0.53 7.89 6.02
CA SER A 108 1.19 8.58 7.14
C SER A 108 1.65 7.64 8.26
N SER A 109 1.00 6.48 8.40
CA SER A 109 1.33 5.48 9.42
C SER A 109 2.49 4.57 9.02
N ILE A 110 2.97 4.65 7.77
CA ILE A 110 4.08 3.84 7.28
C ILE A 110 5.38 4.52 7.70
N THR A 111 6.09 3.88 8.63
CA THR A 111 7.30 4.42 9.23
C THR A 111 8.57 3.85 8.60
N ARG A 112 9.73 4.43 8.96
CA ARG A 112 11.04 3.86 8.61
C ARG A 112 11.23 2.45 9.19
N ALA A 113 10.62 2.15 10.33
CA ALA A 113 10.69 0.82 10.93
C ALA A 113 9.93 -0.20 10.08
N ASP A 114 8.75 0.16 9.58
CA ASP A 114 7.98 -0.66 8.64
C ASP A 114 8.76 -0.91 7.35
N ALA A 115 9.42 0.13 6.81
CA ALA A 115 10.28 -0.03 5.64
C ALA A 115 11.44 -1.01 5.91
N LYS A 116 12.13 -0.89 7.05
CA LYS A 116 13.21 -1.83 7.42
C LYS A 116 12.69 -3.26 7.56
N ALA A 117 11.54 -3.44 8.21
CA ALA A 117 10.91 -4.76 8.36
C ALA A 117 10.55 -5.37 7.00
N LEU A 118 9.99 -4.57 6.09
CA LEU A 118 9.65 -4.98 4.73
C LEU A 118 10.87 -5.50 3.95
N PHE A 119 12.00 -4.79 4.00
CA PHE A 119 13.22 -5.23 3.32
C PHE A 119 13.91 -6.40 4.03
N ALA A 120 13.79 -6.52 5.35
CA ALA A 120 14.23 -7.71 6.07
C ALA A 120 13.42 -8.95 5.66
N GLU A 121 12.12 -8.81 5.44
CA GLU A 121 11.30 -9.89 4.87
C GLU A 121 11.72 -10.27 3.45
N PHE A 122 12.11 -9.30 2.63
CA PHE A 122 12.60 -9.60 1.27
C PHE A 122 13.88 -10.43 1.32
N LEU A 123 14.79 -10.09 2.24
CA LEU A 123 16.00 -10.85 2.46
C LEU A 123 15.67 -12.28 2.94
N ALA A 124 14.74 -12.42 3.89
CA ALA A 124 14.30 -13.73 4.39
C ALA A 124 13.62 -14.59 3.31
N LYS A 125 12.91 -13.97 2.36
CA LYS A 125 12.30 -14.61 1.19
C LYS A 125 13.31 -14.92 0.07
N GLY A 126 14.59 -14.57 0.25
CA GLY A 126 15.65 -14.84 -0.72
C GLY A 126 15.60 -13.95 -1.98
N LEU A 127 14.98 -12.76 -1.91
CA LEU A 127 14.99 -11.83 -3.03
C LEU A 127 16.40 -11.27 -3.25
N SER A 128 16.85 -11.25 -4.50
CA SER A 128 18.13 -10.65 -4.86
C SER A 128 18.17 -9.15 -4.51
N ILE A 129 19.34 -8.65 -4.13
CA ILE A 129 19.54 -7.22 -3.81
C ILE A 129 19.14 -6.33 -4.98
N GLY A 130 19.45 -6.73 -6.23
CA GLY A 130 18.99 -6.04 -7.42
C GLY A 130 17.48 -5.92 -7.53
N HIS A 131 16.73 -6.98 -7.19
CA HIS A 131 15.27 -6.93 -7.15
C HIS A 131 14.77 -6.00 -6.02
N GLN A 132 15.37 -6.07 -4.84
CA GLN A 132 15.03 -5.20 -3.72
C GLN A 132 15.27 -3.71 -4.06
N LYS A 133 16.39 -3.38 -4.72
CA LYS A 133 16.69 -2.03 -5.22
C LYS A 133 15.62 -1.54 -6.19
N LYS A 134 15.16 -2.39 -7.13
CA LYS A 134 14.07 -2.05 -8.05
C LYS A 134 12.78 -1.75 -7.30
N ILE A 135 12.38 -2.58 -6.34
CA ILE A 135 11.20 -2.33 -5.50
C ILE A 135 11.36 -1.01 -4.73
N LYS A 136 12.53 -0.75 -4.11
CA LYS A 136 12.80 0.51 -3.40
C LYS A 136 12.60 1.73 -4.29
N ILE A 137 13.09 1.69 -5.53
CA ILE A 137 12.93 2.78 -6.50
C ILE A 137 11.43 3.04 -6.77
N ILE A 138 10.66 1.98 -7.00
CA ILE A 138 9.22 2.09 -7.26
C ILE A 138 8.49 2.67 -6.04
N LEU A 139 8.77 2.17 -4.84
CA LEU A 139 8.19 2.67 -3.58
C LEU A 139 8.52 4.14 -3.35
N ASN A 140 9.76 4.56 -3.64
CA ASN A 140 10.16 5.95 -3.52
C ASN A 140 9.40 6.86 -4.49
N ARG A 141 9.21 6.39 -5.73
CA ARG A 141 8.48 7.12 -6.77
C ARG A 141 7.01 7.25 -6.43
N MET A 142 6.39 6.16 -5.94
CA MET A 142 5.00 6.16 -5.51
C MET A 142 4.78 7.11 -4.32
N HIS A 143 5.72 7.15 -3.37
CA HIS A 143 5.65 8.10 -2.27
C HIS A 143 5.81 9.56 -2.74
N ALA A 144 6.67 9.82 -3.74
CA ALA A 144 6.78 11.17 -4.31
C ALA A 144 5.46 11.59 -4.98
N PHE A 145 4.89 10.70 -5.81
CA PHE A 145 3.58 10.91 -6.43
C PHE A 145 2.48 11.20 -5.39
N ALA A 146 2.43 10.43 -4.29
CA ALA A 146 1.44 10.66 -3.23
C ALA A 146 1.59 12.02 -2.55
N ALA A 147 2.82 12.52 -2.41
CA ALA A 147 3.09 13.85 -1.88
C ALA A 147 2.68 14.95 -2.86
N ASP A 148 3.03 14.79 -4.14
CA ASP A 148 2.70 15.75 -5.21
C ASP A 148 1.18 15.92 -5.39
N GLU A 149 0.43 14.83 -5.25
CA GLU A 149 -1.04 14.82 -5.34
C GLU A 149 -1.76 15.17 -4.02
N GLY A 150 -1.02 15.48 -2.95
CA GLY A 150 -1.60 15.82 -1.65
C GLY A 150 -2.37 14.67 -0.98
N MET A 151 -2.05 13.41 -1.31
CA MET A 151 -2.68 12.21 -0.72
C MET A 151 -2.16 11.88 0.68
N MET A 152 -1.13 12.59 1.13
CA MET A 152 -0.51 12.42 2.43
C MET A 152 -0.17 13.77 3.07
N PRO A 153 -0.15 13.84 4.41
CA PRO A 153 0.40 15.00 5.11
C PRO A 153 1.90 15.14 4.79
N GLU A 154 2.42 16.37 4.93
CA GLU A 154 3.85 16.63 4.76
C GLU A 154 4.69 15.72 5.67
N GLY A 155 5.59 14.95 5.07
CA GLY A 155 6.32 13.91 5.77
C GLY A 155 7.49 13.36 4.95
N GLY A 156 8.50 12.87 5.66
CA GLY A 156 9.67 12.27 5.02
C GLY A 156 9.37 10.87 4.48
N ASN A 157 9.85 10.58 3.27
CA ASN A 157 9.71 9.26 2.67
C ASN A 157 10.41 8.16 3.52
N PRO A 158 9.66 7.17 4.05
CA PRO A 158 10.18 6.16 4.96
C PRO A 158 11.13 5.17 4.26
N PHE A 159 10.98 4.97 2.95
CA PHE A 159 11.76 4.02 2.16
C PHE A 159 13.15 4.55 1.77
N ARG A 160 13.38 5.87 1.80
CA ARG A 160 14.69 6.46 1.42
C ARG A 160 15.85 5.93 2.25
N ALA A 161 15.62 5.75 3.56
CA ALA A 161 16.63 5.39 4.55
C ALA A 161 17.14 3.94 4.48
N VAL A 162 16.57 3.09 3.63
CA VAL A 162 16.98 1.68 3.51
C VAL A 162 18.24 1.59 2.64
N GLU A 163 19.38 1.26 3.24
CA GLU A 163 20.63 1.08 2.50
C GLU A 163 20.84 -0.39 2.10
N PHE A 164 21.49 -0.59 0.96
CA PHE A 164 21.88 -1.92 0.49
C PHE A 164 23.40 -2.00 0.42
N PRO A 165 24.00 -3.16 0.71
CA PRO A 165 25.43 -3.35 0.51
C PRO A 165 25.80 -3.09 -0.96
N LYS A 166 27.01 -2.57 -1.17
CA LYS A 166 27.62 -2.52 -2.51
C LYS A 166 27.84 -3.95 -2.98
N GLU A 167 27.18 -4.32 -4.07
CA GLU A 167 27.52 -5.54 -4.81
C GLU A 167 28.59 -5.16 -5.83
N GLU A 168 29.68 -5.93 -5.89
CA GLU A 168 30.56 -5.92 -7.04
C GLU A 168 29.77 -6.43 -8.25
N GLU A 169 29.78 -5.65 -9.32
CA GLU A 169 29.09 -5.98 -10.55
C GLU A 169 29.75 -7.23 -11.14
N LYS A 170 29.08 -8.37 -11.03
CA LYS A 170 29.55 -9.59 -11.67
C LYS A 170 29.52 -9.37 -13.17
N VAL A 171 30.69 -9.22 -13.79
CA VAL A 171 30.82 -9.21 -15.24
C VAL A 171 30.11 -10.47 -15.74
N PRO A 172 29.08 -10.36 -16.58
CA PRO A 172 28.40 -11.54 -17.09
C PRO A 172 29.44 -12.42 -17.77
N GLU A 173 29.41 -13.71 -17.46
CA GLU A 173 30.32 -14.69 -18.06
C GLU A 173 30.08 -14.66 -19.57
N ILE A 174 31.04 -14.09 -20.30
CA ILE A 174 31.00 -14.08 -21.75
C ILE A 174 31.33 -15.49 -22.21
N LEU A 175 30.54 -15.99 -23.17
CA LEU A 175 30.80 -17.31 -23.74
C LEU A 175 32.23 -17.35 -24.28
N SER A 176 33.00 -18.35 -23.85
CA SER A 176 34.33 -18.60 -24.39
C SER A 176 34.25 -19.02 -25.86
N ILE A 177 35.35 -18.88 -26.59
CA ILE A 177 35.45 -19.36 -27.98
C ILE A 177 35.09 -20.85 -28.10
N GLU A 178 35.38 -21.65 -27.06
CA GLU A 178 35.06 -23.08 -27.01
C GLU A 178 33.56 -23.33 -26.85
N GLU A 179 32.89 -22.56 -26.00
CA GLU A 179 31.43 -22.62 -25.82
C GLU A 179 30.69 -22.12 -27.06
N ILE A 180 31.22 -21.10 -27.73
CA ILE A 180 30.71 -20.63 -29.03
C ILE A 180 30.85 -21.73 -30.09
N ARG A 181 32.01 -22.40 -30.16
CA ARG A 181 32.24 -23.53 -31.08
C ARG A 181 31.30 -24.70 -30.77
N LEU A 182 31.04 -24.98 -29.49
CA LEU A 182 30.10 -26.01 -29.06
C LEU A 182 28.66 -25.67 -29.46
N LEU A 183 28.21 -24.43 -29.24
CA LEU A 183 26.90 -23.93 -29.66
C LEU A 183 26.69 -24.03 -31.18
N LEU A 184 27.70 -23.64 -31.95
CA LEU A 184 27.67 -23.71 -33.42
C LEU A 184 27.66 -25.17 -33.92
N LYS A 185 28.38 -26.07 -33.26
CA LYS A 185 28.39 -27.51 -33.59
C LYS A 185 27.06 -28.20 -33.28
N THR A 186 26.35 -27.75 -32.26
CA THR A 186 25.08 -28.35 -31.79
C THR A 186 23.87 -27.92 -32.62
N ARG A 187 23.99 -26.87 -33.45
CA ARG A 187 22.90 -26.29 -34.26
C ARG A 187 22.32 -27.23 -35.34
N GLY A 188 22.95 -28.38 -35.59
CA GLY A 188 22.52 -29.34 -36.62
C GLY A 188 21.57 -30.46 -36.17
N THR A 189 21.31 -30.64 -34.87
CA THR A 189 20.42 -31.74 -34.42
C THR A 189 19.61 -31.33 -33.18
N ARG A 190 18.31 -31.64 -33.25
CA ARG A 190 17.24 -31.58 -32.23
C ARG A 190 17.65 -31.11 -30.82
N THR A 191 16.93 -30.09 -30.35
CA THR A 191 16.78 -29.66 -28.94
C THR A 191 17.13 -30.75 -27.92
N ILE A 192 18.18 -30.51 -27.14
CA ILE A 192 18.55 -31.30 -25.96
C ILE A 192 17.42 -31.16 -24.92
N PRO A 193 16.82 -32.25 -24.40
CA PRO A 193 15.91 -32.17 -23.27
C PRO A 193 16.72 -31.78 -22.03
N GLY A 194 16.50 -30.57 -21.51
CA GLY A 194 17.09 -30.15 -20.23
C GLY A 194 17.39 -28.66 -20.09
N ILE A 195 17.51 -27.90 -21.19
CA ILE A 195 17.77 -26.45 -21.14
C ILE A 195 16.52 -25.71 -21.61
N ARG A 196 15.65 -25.33 -20.67
CA ARG A 196 14.56 -24.38 -20.94
C ARG A 196 15.16 -22.97 -20.99
N PHE A 197 15.53 -22.50 -22.18
CA PHE A 197 15.57 -21.06 -22.43
C PHE A 197 14.13 -20.53 -22.33
N GLY A 198 13.90 -19.63 -21.38
CA GLY A 198 12.59 -19.04 -21.11
C GLY A 198 12.00 -18.44 -22.38
N ARG A 199 10.77 -18.86 -22.71
CA ARG A 199 9.98 -18.36 -23.83
C ARG A 199 9.87 -16.83 -23.77
N TRP A 200 10.40 -16.16 -24.79
CA TRP A 200 9.91 -14.84 -25.19
C TRP A 200 8.65 -15.07 -26.02
N ARG A 201 7.49 -14.70 -25.49
CA ARG A 201 6.26 -14.57 -26.28
C ARG A 201 6.16 -13.12 -26.77
N SER A 202 5.89 -13.04 -28.07
CA SER A 202 5.43 -11.90 -28.86
C SER A 202 4.37 -11.04 -28.19
#